data_AF-A0A9D5LII5-F1
#
_entry.id   AF-A0A9D5LII5-F1
#
_cell.length_a   1.000
_cell.length_b   1.000
_cell.length_c   1.000
_cell.angle_alpha   90.00
_cell.angle_beta   90.00
_cell.angle_gamma   90.00
#
_symmetry.space_group_name_H-M   'P 1'
#
loop_
_entity.id
_entity.type
_entity.pdbx_description
1 polymer ?
#
loop_
_entity_poly.entity_id
_entity_poly.type
_entity_poly.pdbx_seq_one_letter_code
_entity_poly.pdbx_strand_id
1 'polypeptide(L)'
;MVFRERVVNPITSEDGQKDYYDHLNYWRVCYDNTNQLIIPTQEDALEYIKLQAERDKFYFCDDKESRRKKLQLTAYATRYDWRPKKSGDDTFVGLISPTGEQLLPNSFANVFTQFDAINGKPEFIPVSNGEAWGLVSLTSPPVLMTDFKYNAIIPERWERKIFFVQDGETLKWGALRISYPFLNRKRYKDSLPVLETLMPAIADEIYEDELMTDDAPTTFFMTGRGDKIGILTDFGYSDIIYDSYEADNSKCTFRLIRDNCKRARRADYWHPDGKNSRTKYYRKVKTNNKVVKI
;
A
#
# COMPACT_ATOMS: atom_id res chain seq x y z
N MET A 1 14.24 6.14 16.92
CA MET A 1 13.92 7.48 17.49
C MET A 1 12.77 7.32 18.47
N VAL A 2 12.66 8.12 19.54
CA VAL A 2 11.52 8.05 20.47
C VAL A 2 10.51 9.12 20.07
N PHE A 3 9.35 8.70 19.57
CA PHE A 3 8.24 9.60 19.26
C PHE A 3 7.04 9.23 20.11
N ARG A 4 6.50 10.19 20.86
CA ARG A 4 5.37 9.97 21.79
C ARG A 4 5.62 8.79 22.76
N GLU A 5 6.83 8.70 23.31
CA GLU A 5 7.25 7.61 24.21
C GLU A 5 7.26 6.20 23.59
N ARG A 6 7.06 6.10 22.26
CA ARG A 6 7.16 4.85 21.50
C ARG A 6 8.46 4.81 20.73
N VAL A 7 9.13 3.66 20.75
CA VAL A 7 10.23 3.37 19.84
C VAL A 7 9.62 2.91 18.53
N VAL A 8 9.66 3.76 17.52
CA VAL A 8 9.21 3.42 16.16
C VAL A 8 10.45 3.16 15.31
N ASN A 9 10.52 1.98 14.71
CA ASN A 9 11.56 1.64 13.75
C ASN A 9 11.13 2.15 12.37
N PRO A 10 12.03 2.81 11.61
CA PRO A 10 11.70 3.24 10.26
C PRO A 10 11.33 2.06 9.39
N ILE A 11 10.26 2.16 8.59
CA ILE A 11 9.92 1.12 7.61
C ILE A 11 11.04 0.92 6.58
N THR A 12 11.96 1.88 6.50
CA THR A 12 13.15 1.85 5.63
C THR A 12 14.36 1.16 6.25
N SER A 13 14.29 0.70 7.51
CA SER A 13 15.31 -0.17 8.13
C SER A 13 14.96 -1.65 7.98
N GLU A 14 15.95 -2.54 8.07
CA GLU A 14 15.71 -4.00 7.98
C GLU A 14 14.73 -4.48 9.06
N ASP A 15 14.95 -4.07 10.32
CA ASP A 15 14.08 -4.41 11.44
C ASP A 15 12.67 -3.83 11.29
N GLY A 16 12.55 -2.60 10.76
CA GLY A 16 11.26 -1.97 10.54
C GLY A 16 10.49 -2.57 9.36
N GLN A 17 11.16 -3.03 8.30
CA GLN A 17 10.52 -3.73 7.19
C GLN A 17 9.89 -5.05 7.63
N LYS A 18 10.59 -5.78 8.51
CA LYS A 18 10.09 -7.03 9.06
C LYS A 18 8.79 -6.79 9.81
N ASP A 19 8.78 -5.86 10.76
CA ASP A 19 7.57 -5.48 11.51
C ASP A 19 6.45 -4.99 10.58
N TYR A 20 6.80 -4.11 9.62
CA TYR A 20 5.87 -3.52 8.66
C TYR A 20 5.10 -4.55 7.81
N TYR A 21 5.76 -5.64 7.40
CA TYR A 21 5.14 -6.72 6.62
C TYR A 21 4.72 -7.93 7.43
N ASP A 22 5.23 -8.15 8.64
CA ASP A 22 4.74 -9.20 9.53
C ASP A 22 3.25 -9.01 9.84
N HIS A 23 2.77 -7.75 9.84
CA HIS A 23 1.35 -7.41 9.92
C HIS A 23 0.51 -7.83 8.69
N LEU A 24 1.11 -8.00 7.50
CA LEU A 24 0.39 -8.57 6.34
C LEU A 24 0.03 -10.04 6.55
N ASN A 25 0.79 -10.78 7.37
CA ASN A 25 0.41 -12.13 7.80
C ASN A 25 -0.77 -12.08 8.81
N TYR A 26 -0.99 -10.92 9.43
CA TYR A 26 -1.81 -10.74 10.63
C TYR A 26 -3.21 -10.20 10.34
N TRP A 27 -3.39 -9.42 9.28
CA TRP A 27 -4.68 -8.75 9.01
C TRP A 27 -5.78 -9.63 8.36
N ARG A 28 -5.70 -10.94 8.55
CA ARG A 28 -6.90 -11.80 8.49
C ARG A 28 -7.24 -12.54 9.78
N VAL A 29 -6.43 -12.48 10.84
CA VAL A 29 -6.82 -12.97 12.17
C VAL A 29 -6.03 -12.22 13.25
N CYS A 30 -6.75 -11.56 14.17
CA CYS A 30 -6.24 -10.79 15.31
C CYS A 30 -5.16 -11.48 16.17
N TYR A 31 -4.62 -10.69 17.11
CA TYR A 31 -3.33 -10.79 17.80
C TYR A 31 -2.98 -12.04 18.62
N ASP A 32 -3.67 -13.15 18.42
CA ASP A 32 -3.47 -14.39 19.16
C ASP A 32 -3.54 -15.66 18.29
N ASN A 33 -3.48 -15.55 16.95
CA ASN A 33 -3.58 -16.74 16.11
C ASN A 33 -2.20 -17.35 15.79
N THR A 34 -1.78 -18.32 16.59
CA THR A 34 -0.55 -19.13 16.42
C THR A 34 -0.60 -20.12 15.24
N ASN A 35 -1.64 -20.06 14.40
CA ASN A 35 -1.84 -21.03 13.33
C ASN A 35 -1.04 -20.66 12.07
N GLN A 36 -0.07 -21.49 11.73
CA GLN A 36 0.60 -21.46 10.43
C GLN A 36 -0.44 -21.58 9.30
N LEU A 37 -0.34 -20.70 8.29
CA LEU A 37 -1.21 -20.74 7.12
C LEU A 37 -0.92 -21.99 6.27
N ILE A 38 -1.98 -22.59 5.73
CA ILE A 38 -1.92 -23.72 4.83
C ILE A 38 -1.48 -23.23 3.46
N ILE A 39 -0.47 -23.90 2.88
CA ILE A 39 -0.05 -23.65 1.50
C ILE A 39 -1.08 -24.30 0.56
N PRO A 40 -1.81 -23.54 -0.27
CA PRO A 40 -2.82 -24.09 -1.16
C PRO A 40 -2.21 -24.99 -2.24
N THR A 41 -2.97 -26.02 -2.62
CA THR A 41 -2.78 -26.71 -3.89
C THR A 41 -3.42 -25.92 -5.04
N GLN A 42 -3.13 -26.30 -6.27
CA GLN A 42 -3.79 -25.70 -7.45
C GLN A 42 -5.31 -25.96 -7.43
N GLU A 43 -5.73 -27.13 -6.95
CA GLU A 43 -7.15 -27.49 -6.80
C GLU A 43 -7.84 -26.60 -5.77
N ASP A 44 -7.20 -26.35 -4.62
CA ASP A 44 -7.70 -25.42 -3.60
C ASP A 44 -7.91 -24.01 -4.18
N ALA A 45 -6.95 -23.52 -4.97
CA ALA A 45 -7.03 -22.19 -5.57
C ALA A 45 -8.18 -22.09 -6.57
N LEU A 46 -8.39 -23.11 -7.40
CA LEU A 46 -9.48 -23.16 -8.37
C LEU A 46 -10.84 -23.28 -7.68
N GLU A 47 -10.95 -24.10 -6.63
CA GLU A 47 -12.17 -24.20 -5.81
C GLU A 47 -12.47 -22.86 -5.13
N TYR A 48 -11.48 -22.21 -4.53
CA TYR A 48 -11.66 -20.93 -3.86
C TYR A 48 -12.16 -19.83 -4.81
N ILE A 49 -11.58 -19.73 -6.01
CA ILE A 49 -12.04 -18.78 -7.04
C ILE A 49 -13.49 -19.06 -7.44
N LYS A 50 -13.85 -20.34 -7.60
CA LYS A 50 -15.23 -20.73 -7.91
C LYS A 50 -16.20 -20.36 -6.79
N LEU A 51 -15.83 -20.63 -5.54
CA LEU A 51 -16.65 -20.27 -4.36
C LEU A 51 -16.80 -18.75 -4.21
N GLN A 52 -15.76 -17.97 -4.53
CA GLN A 52 -15.84 -16.50 -4.56
C GLN A 52 -16.83 -16.02 -5.62
N ALA A 53 -16.82 -16.59 -6.83
CA ALA A 53 -17.76 -16.24 -7.90
C ALA A 53 -19.22 -16.59 -7.56
N GLU A 54 -19.43 -17.59 -6.71
CA GLU A 54 -20.75 -18.02 -6.24
C GLU A 54 -21.15 -17.42 -4.88
N ARG A 55 -20.30 -16.58 -4.27
CA ARG A 55 -20.46 -16.06 -2.90
C ARG A 55 -21.85 -15.46 -2.64
N ASP A 56 -22.32 -14.64 -3.56
CA ASP A 56 -23.62 -13.95 -3.43
C ASP A 56 -24.80 -14.92 -3.49
N LYS A 57 -24.65 -16.07 -4.16
CA LYS A 57 -25.73 -17.07 -4.32
C LYS A 57 -26.04 -17.80 -3.01
N PHE A 58 -25.03 -18.02 -2.17
CA PHE A 58 -25.19 -18.76 -0.91
C PHE A 58 -25.34 -17.85 0.31
N TYR A 59 -25.17 -16.54 0.17
CA TYR A 59 -25.36 -15.61 1.29
C TYR A 59 -26.83 -15.48 1.71
N PHE A 60 -27.76 -15.73 0.78
CA PHE A 60 -29.21 -15.64 0.96
C PHE A 60 -29.91 -17.01 1.03
N CYS A 61 -29.16 -18.11 0.94
CA CYS A 61 -29.69 -19.47 0.95
C CYS A 61 -29.27 -20.19 2.24
N ASP A 62 -30.24 -20.77 2.94
CA ASP A 62 -30.03 -21.34 4.28
C ASP A 62 -29.99 -22.88 4.30
N ASP A 63 -29.81 -23.50 3.13
CA ASP A 63 -29.69 -24.94 2.99
C ASP A 63 -28.32 -25.47 3.46
N LYS A 64 -28.26 -26.78 3.72
CA LYS A 64 -27.07 -27.45 4.25
C LYS A 64 -25.84 -27.32 3.34
N GLU A 65 -26.03 -27.31 2.03
CA GLU A 65 -24.94 -27.22 1.06
C GLU A 65 -24.39 -25.79 1.02
N SER A 66 -25.25 -24.77 0.99
CA SER A 66 -24.88 -23.36 1.08
C SER A 66 -24.08 -23.05 2.35
N ARG A 67 -24.51 -23.59 3.50
CA ARG A 67 -23.77 -23.45 4.76
C ARG A 67 -22.37 -24.08 4.69
N ARG A 68 -22.26 -25.29 4.12
CA ARG A 68 -20.95 -25.95 3.93
C ARG A 68 -20.04 -25.12 3.02
N LYS A 69 -20.54 -24.61 1.89
CA LYS A 69 -19.76 -23.76 0.97
C LYS A 69 -19.30 -22.46 1.63
N LYS A 70 -20.16 -21.82 2.45
CA LYS A 70 -19.82 -20.63 3.22
C LYS A 70 -18.71 -20.89 4.25
N LEU A 71 -18.78 -22.02 4.95
CA LEU A 71 -17.74 -22.44 5.88
C LEU A 71 -16.40 -22.69 5.16
N GLN A 72 -16.43 -23.38 4.01
CA GLN A 72 -15.24 -23.62 3.19
C GLN A 72 -14.62 -22.31 2.68
N LEU A 73 -15.44 -21.40 2.15
CA LEU A 73 -14.99 -20.08 1.70
C LEU A 73 -14.35 -19.28 2.85
N THR A 74 -14.91 -19.37 4.06
CA THR A 74 -14.36 -18.73 5.26
C THR A 74 -13.02 -19.36 5.66
N ALA A 75 -12.90 -20.70 5.59
CA ALA A 75 -11.65 -21.40 5.86
C ALA A 75 -10.56 -20.99 4.87
N TYR A 76 -10.85 -20.97 3.56
CA TYR A 76 -9.94 -20.47 2.54
C TYR A 76 -9.53 -19.01 2.78
N ALA A 77 -10.47 -18.16 3.19
CA ALA A 77 -10.17 -16.76 3.44
C ALA A 77 -9.25 -16.54 4.66
N THR A 78 -9.29 -17.42 5.67
CA THR A 78 -8.64 -17.17 6.97
C THR A 78 -7.45 -18.06 7.28
N ARG A 79 -7.31 -19.21 6.59
CA ARG A 79 -6.32 -20.24 6.93
C ARG A 79 -5.32 -20.54 5.82
N TYR A 80 -5.48 -19.97 4.63
CA TYR A 80 -4.63 -20.29 3.48
C TYR A 80 -3.73 -19.12 3.10
N ASP A 81 -2.52 -19.43 2.64
CA ASP A 81 -1.56 -18.47 2.12
C ASP A 81 -1.72 -18.33 0.59
N TRP A 82 -2.31 -17.22 0.17
CA TRP A 82 -2.56 -16.93 -1.25
C TRP A 82 -1.41 -16.17 -1.93
N ARG A 83 -0.24 -16.09 -1.30
CA ARG A 83 0.94 -15.47 -1.91
C ARG A 83 1.45 -16.28 -3.10
N PRO A 84 1.97 -15.61 -4.14
CA PRO A 84 2.63 -16.29 -5.23
C PRO A 84 3.94 -16.92 -4.76
N LYS A 85 4.42 -17.90 -5.54
CA LYS A 85 5.70 -18.57 -5.29
C LYS A 85 6.73 -18.13 -6.33
N LYS A 86 7.99 -18.10 -5.91
CA LYS A 86 9.12 -17.95 -6.83
C LYS A 86 9.19 -19.18 -7.73
N SER A 87 9.38 -18.95 -9.02
CA SER A 87 9.66 -19.99 -10.02
C SER A 87 11.06 -19.83 -10.58
N GLY A 88 11.59 -20.85 -11.26
CA GLY A 88 12.92 -20.82 -11.85
C GLY A 88 14.00 -21.40 -10.92
N ASP A 89 15.24 -20.97 -11.14
CA ASP A 89 16.41 -21.39 -10.36
C ASP A 89 16.96 -20.24 -9.50
N ASP A 90 18.06 -20.47 -8.79
CA ASP A 90 18.68 -19.50 -7.90
C ASP A 90 19.27 -18.28 -8.64
N THR A 91 19.40 -18.34 -9.98
CA THR A 91 19.97 -17.27 -10.81
C THR A 91 18.87 -16.47 -11.51
N PHE A 92 17.87 -17.15 -12.06
CA PHE A 92 16.76 -16.57 -12.80
C PHE A 92 15.43 -16.96 -12.15
N VAL A 93 14.96 -16.04 -11.32
CA VAL A 93 13.71 -16.10 -10.59
C VAL A 93 12.60 -15.46 -11.41
N GLY A 94 11.46 -16.15 -11.44
CA GLY A 94 10.18 -15.65 -11.92
C GLY A 94 9.12 -15.76 -10.82
N LEU A 95 7.85 -15.62 -11.21
CA LEU A 95 6.74 -15.63 -10.28
C LEU A 95 5.56 -16.43 -10.82
N ILE A 96 5.03 -17.35 -10.00
CA ILE A 96 3.86 -18.17 -10.32
C ILE A 96 2.76 -17.98 -9.26
N SER A 97 1.52 -17.86 -9.69
CA SER A 97 0.37 -17.72 -8.78
C SER A 97 0.01 -19.07 -8.13
N PRO A 98 -0.80 -19.08 -7.05
CA PRO A 98 -1.38 -20.31 -6.51
C PRO A 98 -2.23 -21.11 -7.51
N THR A 99 -2.75 -20.46 -8.57
CA THR A 99 -3.52 -21.14 -9.64
C THR A 99 -2.64 -21.81 -10.69
N GLY A 100 -1.31 -21.64 -10.60
CA GLY A 100 -0.34 -22.11 -11.60
C GLY A 100 -0.14 -21.16 -12.78
N GLU A 101 -0.70 -19.95 -12.73
CA GLU A 101 -0.48 -18.92 -13.75
C GLU A 101 0.93 -18.33 -13.61
N GLN A 102 1.70 -18.31 -14.70
CA GLN A 102 2.98 -17.61 -14.75
C GLN A 102 2.74 -16.09 -14.73
N LEU A 103 3.03 -15.45 -13.60
CA LEU A 103 2.86 -14.01 -13.40
C LEU A 103 4.03 -13.20 -13.94
N LEU A 104 5.25 -13.71 -13.81
CA LEU A 104 6.48 -13.13 -14.37
C LEU A 104 7.36 -14.20 -14.97
N PRO A 105 8.07 -13.94 -16.08
CA PRO A 105 9.06 -14.87 -16.61
C PRO A 105 10.24 -15.05 -15.64
N ASN A 106 10.93 -16.19 -15.77
CA ASN A 106 12.16 -16.48 -15.02
C ASN A 106 13.32 -15.66 -15.62
N SER A 107 13.43 -14.38 -15.22
CA SER A 107 14.36 -13.43 -15.84
C SER A 107 14.96 -12.42 -14.85
N PHE A 108 14.64 -12.53 -13.57
CA PHE A 108 15.07 -11.58 -12.53
C PHE A 108 15.95 -12.29 -11.51
N ALA A 109 16.88 -11.58 -10.88
CA ALA A 109 17.65 -12.16 -9.77
C ALA A 109 16.78 -12.31 -8.51
N ASN A 110 15.82 -11.40 -8.32
CA ASN A 110 14.89 -11.47 -7.20
C ASN A 110 13.55 -10.81 -7.54
N VAL A 111 12.48 -11.24 -6.86
CA VAL A 111 11.11 -10.74 -7.04
C VAL A 111 10.43 -10.57 -5.68
N PHE A 112 9.65 -9.51 -5.53
CA PHE A 112 8.83 -9.29 -4.35
C PHE A 112 7.61 -10.22 -4.35
N THR A 113 7.38 -10.93 -3.24
CA THR A 113 6.34 -11.96 -3.13
C THR A 113 5.31 -11.70 -2.02
N GLN A 114 5.45 -10.62 -1.24
CA GLN A 114 4.56 -10.33 -0.12
C GLN A 114 3.26 -9.66 -0.59
N PHE A 115 2.44 -10.41 -1.36
CA PHE A 115 1.11 -9.98 -1.82
C PHE A 115 0.14 -11.13 -2.07
N ASP A 116 -1.17 -10.89 -1.92
CA ASP A 116 -2.22 -11.86 -2.23
C ASP A 116 -2.49 -11.89 -3.73
N ALA A 117 -2.11 -12.98 -4.40
CA ALA A 117 -2.23 -13.11 -5.85
C ALA A 117 -3.66 -13.37 -6.35
N ILE A 118 -4.61 -13.66 -5.44
CA ILE A 118 -6.00 -13.98 -5.80
C ILE A 118 -6.93 -12.81 -5.49
N ASN A 119 -6.90 -12.30 -4.27
CA ASN A 119 -7.89 -11.30 -3.81
C ASN A 119 -7.43 -9.85 -4.02
N GLY A 120 -6.13 -9.63 -4.24
CA GLY A 120 -5.54 -8.29 -4.26
C GLY A 120 -4.25 -8.23 -5.07
N LYS A 121 -4.29 -8.79 -6.29
CA LYS A 121 -3.15 -8.78 -7.24
C LYS A 121 -2.76 -7.31 -7.52
N PRO A 122 -1.53 -6.89 -7.18
CA PRO A 122 -1.09 -5.52 -7.43
C PRO A 122 -0.85 -5.29 -8.93
N GLU A 123 -0.90 -4.02 -9.34
CA GLU A 123 -0.61 -3.63 -10.74
C GLU A 123 0.88 -3.74 -11.06
N PHE A 124 1.72 -3.35 -10.10
CA PHE A 124 3.17 -3.35 -10.23
C PHE A 124 3.82 -4.10 -9.07
N ILE A 125 4.94 -4.75 -9.36
CA ILE A 125 5.73 -5.48 -8.37
C ILE A 125 7.21 -5.10 -8.48
N PRO A 126 7.91 -4.98 -7.33
CA PRO A 126 9.35 -4.84 -7.32
C PRO A 126 10.06 -6.10 -7.82
N VAL A 127 11.04 -5.90 -8.69
CA VAL A 127 11.94 -6.93 -9.20
C VAL A 127 13.38 -6.42 -9.16
N SER A 128 14.34 -7.33 -9.08
CA SER A 128 15.77 -7.00 -9.07
C SER A 128 16.50 -7.74 -10.17
N ASN A 129 17.49 -7.08 -10.78
CA ASN A 129 18.45 -7.69 -11.69
C ASN A 129 19.73 -8.18 -10.99
N GLY A 130 19.80 -8.07 -9.65
CA GLY A 130 20.96 -8.45 -8.83
C GLY A 130 21.82 -7.25 -8.41
N GLU A 131 21.75 -6.15 -9.15
CA GLU A 131 22.49 -4.90 -8.86
C GLU A 131 21.58 -3.80 -8.34
N ALA A 132 20.38 -3.69 -8.90
CA ALA A 132 19.39 -2.69 -8.53
C ALA A 132 17.97 -3.27 -8.62
N TRP A 133 17.02 -2.49 -8.10
CA TRP A 133 15.60 -2.76 -8.14
C TRP A 133 14.89 -1.88 -9.17
N GLY A 134 13.80 -2.42 -9.71
CA GLY A 134 12.86 -1.75 -10.60
C GLY A 134 11.43 -2.25 -10.37
N LEU A 135 10.47 -1.67 -11.07
CA LEU A 135 9.06 -2.06 -11.01
C LEU A 135 8.61 -2.66 -12.35
N VAL A 136 7.97 -3.82 -12.30
CA VAL A 136 7.37 -4.48 -13.47
C VAL A 136 5.87 -4.56 -13.29
N SER A 137 5.13 -4.35 -14.37
CA SER A 137 3.68 -4.55 -14.41
C SER A 137 3.31 -6.03 -14.49
N LEU A 138 2.26 -6.43 -13.78
CA LEU A 138 1.68 -7.78 -13.86
C LEU A 138 0.68 -7.95 -15.01
N THR A 139 0.80 -7.13 -16.06
CA THR A 139 0.04 -7.28 -17.30
C THR A 139 0.51 -8.51 -18.07
N SER A 140 -0.26 -8.92 -19.07
CA SER A 140 0.15 -9.95 -20.04
C SER A 140 0.29 -9.29 -21.43
N PRO A 141 1.51 -9.12 -21.96
CA PRO A 141 2.81 -9.47 -21.36
C PRO A 141 3.24 -8.51 -20.22
N PRO A 142 4.14 -8.94 -19.31
CA PRO A 142 4.73 -8.07 -18.31
C PRO A 142 5.61 -6.99 -18.94
N VAL A 143 5.53 -5.75 -18.43
CA VAL A 143 6.32 -4.61 -18.92
C VAL A 143 7.10 -3.97 -17.78
N LEU A 144 8.40 -3.74 -17.99
CA LEU A 144 9.24 -2.98 -17.06
C LEU A 144 8.83 -1.50 -17.08
N MET A 145 8.42 -0.98 -15.94
CA MET A 145 7.87 0.37 -15.77
C MET A 145 8.91 1.39 -15.35
N THR A 146 10.01 0.93 -14.77
CA THR A 146 11.14 1.77 -14.35
C THR A 146 12.45 1.10 -14.70
N ASP A 147 13.48 1.87 -14.99
CA ASP A 147 14.85 1.34 -15.05
C ASP A 147 15.25 0.68 -13.71
N PHE A 148 16.21 -0.24 -13.78
CA PHE A 148 16.87 -0.80 -12.61
C PHE A 148 17.86 0.22 -12.04
N LYS A 149 17.39 1.05 -11.12
CA LYS A 149 18.20 2.15 -10.54
C LYS A 149 18.01 2.36 -9.05
N TYR A 150 17.08 1.64 -8.44
CA TYR A 150 16.78 1.81 -7.02
C TYR A 150 17.60 0.84 -6.18
N ASN A 151 18.17 1.33 -5.07
CA ASN A 151 18.85 0.46 -4.11
C ASN A 151 17.84 -0.46 -3.38
N ALA A 152 16.64 0.07 -3.13
CA ALA A 152 15.55 -0.66 -2.49
C ALA A 152 14.19 -0.11 -2.93
N ILE A 153 13.17 -0.97 -2.93
CA ILE A 153 11.77 -0.60 -3.16
C ILE A 153 10.89 -1.29 -2.12
N ILE A 154 10.08 -0.52 -1.42
CA ILE A 154 9.15 -0.99 -0.38
C ILE A 154 7.73 -0.58 -0.78
N PRO A 155 6.89 -1.54 -1.22
CA PRO A 155 5.47 -1.27 -1.44
C PRO A 155 4.72 -0.85 -0.16
N GLU A 156 3.77 0.07 -0.30
CA GLU A 156 2.80 0.37 0.77
C GLU A 156 1.91 -0.85 1.04
N ARG A 157 1.68 -1.19 2.32
CA ARG A 157 1.16 -2.53 2.69
C ARG A 157 -0.30 -2.77 2.30
N TRP A 158 -1.17 -1.74 2.30
CA TRP A 158 -2.61 -1.91 2.17
C TRP A 158 -3.08 -1.87 0.74
N GLU A 159 -3.10 -0.68 0.16
CA GLU A 159 -3.63 -0.45 -1.17
C GLU A 159 -2.57 -0.71 -2.25
N ARG A 160 -1.30 -0.79 -1.85
CA ARG A 160 -0.11 -0.86 -2.72
C ARG A 160 -0.15 0.21 -3.80
N LYS A 161 -0.70 1.37 -3.45
CA LYS A 161 -0.77 2.52 -4.36
C LYS A 161 0.47 3.40 -4.26
N ILE A 162 1.27 3.23 -3.20
CA ILE A 162 2.54 3.93 -3.02
C ILE A 162 3.69 2.91 -3.02
N PHE A 163 4.82 3.30 -3.62
CA PHE A 163 6.09 2.60 -3.49
C PHE A 163 7.12 3.56 -2.92
N PHE A 164 7.70 3.21 -1.78
CA PHE A 164 8.88 3.92 -1.27
C PHE A 164 10.09 3.42 -2.03
N VAL A 165 10.83 4.33 -2.64
CA VAL A 165 11.98 4.00 -3.49
C VAL A 165 13.22 4.67 -2.93
N GLN A 166 14.29 3.91 -2.77
CA GLN A 166 15.59 4.43 -2.39
C GLN A 166 16.43 4.63 -3.66
N ASP A 167 16.83 5.86 -3.89
CA ASP A 167 17.68 6.22 -5.01
C ASP A 167 19.07 5.56 -4.89
N GLY A 168 19.56 4.98 -5.98
CA GLY A 168 20.82 4.22 -5.99
C GLY A 168 22.06 5.07 -5.73
N GLU A 169 22.03 6.36 -6.11
CA GLU A 169 23.19 7.25 -5.99
C GLU A 169 23.20 7.99 -4.64
N THR A 170 22.07 8.60 -4.30
CA THR A 170 21.95 9.47 -3.12
C THR A 170 21.58 8.72 -1.85
N LEU A 171 21.11 7.47 -1.97
CA LEU A 171 20.56 6.64 -0.89
C LEU A 171 19.39 7.29 -0.14
N LYS A 172 18.78 8.34 -0.71
CA LYS A 172 17.60 9.00 -0.16
C LYS A 172 16.33 8.29 -0.60
N TRP A 173 15.33 8.34 0.26
CA TRP A 173 14.00 7.80 0.03
C TRP A 173 13.09 8.83 -0.63
N GLY A 174 12.36 8.36 -1.64
CA GLY A 174 11.26 9.02 -2.30
C GLY A 174 10.02 8.15 -2.30
N ALA A 175 8.96 8.64 -2.95
CA ALA A 175 7.71 7.90 -3.08
C ALA A 175 7.17 8.02 -4.51
N LEU A 176 6.78 6.88 -5.08
CA LEU A 176 6.04 6.78 -6.32
C LEU A 176 4.59 6.42 -6.00
N ARG A 177 3.63 6.90 -6.79
CA ARG A 177 2.21 6.60 -6.64
C ARG A 177 1.64 6.05 -7.94
N ILE A 178 0.75 5.06 -7.82
CA ILE A 178 -0.11 4.61 -8.91
C ILE A 178 -1.26 5.60 -9.09
N SER A 179 -1.38 6.18 -10.27
CA SER A 179 -2.48 7.05 -10.65
C SER A 179 -3.30 6.46 -11.81
N TYR A 180 -4.56 6.87 -11.88
CA TYR A 180 -5.48 6.52 -12.97
C TYR A 180 -6.01 7.80 -13.61
N PRO A 181 -5.29 8.37 -14.61
CA PRO A 181 -5.50 9.74 -15.08
C PRO A 181 -6.84 10.00 -15.82
N PHE A 182 -7.63 8.96 -16.15
CA PHE A 182 -8.85 9.09 -16.97
C PHE A 182 -10.16 8.81 -16.24
N LEU A 183 -10.29 9.16 -14.95
CA LEU A 183 -11.48 8.80 -14.16
C LEU A 183 -12.21 10.02 -13.57
N ASN A 184 -13.08 10.65 -14.36
CA ASN A 184 -14.17 11.47 -13.82
C ASN A 184 -15.57 10.88 -14.04
N ARG A 185 -15.72 9.80 -14.82
CA ARG A 185 -17.02 9.15 -15.05
C ARG A 185 -16.86 7.65 -15.39
N LYS A 186 -17.32 6.79 -14.48
CA LYS A 186 -17.53 5.34 -14.60
C LYS A 186 -16.29 4.44 -14.51
N ARG A 187 -16.59 3.18 -14.13
CA ARG A 187 -15.76 2.16 -13.49
C ARG A 187 -14.37 1.96 -14.13
N TYR A 188 -13.39 1.79 -13.24
CA TYR A 188 -12.00 1.33 -13.31
C TYR A 188 -11.55 0.34 -14.42
N LYS A 189 -12.39 -0.08 -15.36
CA LYS A 189 -12.09 -1.21 -16.25
C LYS A 189 -11.18 -0.89 -17.44
N ASP A 190 -11.05 0.38 -17.86
CA ASP A 190 -10.40 0.71 -19.14
C ASP A 190 -9.21 1.70 -19.02
N SER A 191 -8.83 2.13 -17.82
CA SER A 191 -7.69 3.04 -17.62
C SER A 191 -6.43 2.28 -17.20
N LEU A 192 -5.36 2.37 -18.00
CA LEU A 192 -4.06 1.81 -17.63
C LEU A 192 -3.48 2.58 -16.43
N PRO A 193 -3.01 1.88 -15.38
CA PRO A 193 -2.33 2.51 -14.26
C PRO A 193 -1.04 3.18 -14.74
N VAL A 194 -0.76 4.37 -14.20
CA VAL A 194 0.48 5.11 -14.46
C VAL A 194 1.24 5.27 -13.16
N LEU A 195 2.56 5.27 -13.24
CA LEU A 195 3.43 5.53 -12.11
C LEU A 195 3.88 7.00 -12.11
N GLU A 196 3.56 7.72 -11.05
CA GLU A 196 3.89 9.13 -10.87
C GLU A 196 4.83 9.32 -9.69
N THR A 197 5.72 10.31 -9.76
CA THR A 197 6.50 10.72 -8.60
C THR A 197 5.62 11.51 -7.63
N LEU A 198 5.36 10.95 -6.45
CA LEU A 198 4.63 11.59 -5.37
C LEU A 198 5.56 12.48 -4.53
N MET A 199 6.73 11.95 -4.19
CA MET A 199 7.78 12.65 -3.47
C MET A 199 9.14 12.31 -4.12
N PRO A 200 9.99 13.31 -4.44
CA PRO A 200 11.35 13.04 -4.90
C PRO A 200 12.18 12.36 -3.81
N ALA A 201 13.31 11.74 -4.18
CA ALA A 201 14.22 11.12 -3.23
C ALA A 201 14.93 12.19 -2.37
N ILE A 202 14.36 12.52 -1.20
CA ILE A 202 14.83 13.61 -0.33
C ILE A 202 14.86 13.25 1.16
N ALA A 203 14.21 12.15 1.56
CA ALA A 203 14.13 11.72 2.94
C ALA A 203 15.29 10.77 3.28
N ASP A 204 15.79 10.83 4.50
CA ASP A 204 16.74 9.85 5.03
C ASP A 204 16.04 8.55 5.40
N GLU A 205 14.78 8.65 5.82
CA GLU A 205 13.99 7.55 6.34
C GLU A 205 12.50 7.86 6.24
N ILE A 206 11.69 6.78 6.21
CA ILE A 206 10.23 6.86 6.21
C ILE A 206 9.71 6.00 7.36
N TYR A 207 8.67 6.48 8.00
CA TYR A 207 7.95 5.80 9.08
C TYR A 207 6.47 5.72 8.74
N GLU A 208 5.79 4.74 9.29
CA GLU A 208 4.33 4.67 9.26
C GLU A 208 3.77 5.09 10.63
N ASP A 209 2.68 5.83 10.61
CA ASP A 209 1.86 6.13 11.79
C ASP A 209 0.37 6.13 11.41
N GLU A 210 -0.50 6.12 12.41
CA GLU A 210 -1.94 5.93 12.23
C GLU A 210 -2.75 7.00 12.96
N LEU A 211 -3.76 7.53 12.27
CA LEU A 211 -4.81 8.35 12.87
C LEU A 211 -5.98 7.44 13.24
N MET A 212 -6.32 7.36 14.53
CA MET A 212 -7.50 6.62 14.97
C MET A 212 -8.76 7.37 14.50
N THR A 213 -9.61 6.71 13.72
CA THR A 213 -10.93 7.24 13.33
C THR A 213 -12.04 6.33 13.84
N ASP A 214 -13.29 6.81 13.81
CA ASP A 214 -14.45 6.03 14.27
C ASP A 214 -14.69 4.76 13.44
N ASP A 215 -14.24 4.73 12.18
CA ASP A 215 -14.40 3.58 11.28
C ASP A 215 -13.18 2.65 11.30
N ALA A 216 -12.03 3.16 10.85
CA ALA A 216 -10.78 2.42 10.70
C ALA A 216 -9.56 3.36 10.82
N PRO A 217 -8.42 2.88 11.34
CA PRO A 217 -7.21 3.69 11.39
C PRO A 217 -6.82 4.16 9.99
N THR A 218 -6.57 5.45 9.85
CA THR A 218 -6.08 6.05 8.60
C THR A 218 -4.56 6.14 8.69
N THR A 219 -3.87 5.39 7.85
CA THR A 219 -2.40 5.39 7.80
C THR A 219 -1.88 6.64 7.11
N PHE A 220 -0.80 7.19 7.64
CA PHE A 220 0.02 8.21 6.99
C PHE A 220 1.50 7.89 7.21
N PHE A 221 2.36 8.50 6.41
CA PHE A 221 3.79 8.27 6.49
C PHE A 221 4.48 9.52 7.01
N MET A 222 5.44 9.36 7.93
CA MET A 222 6.34 10.44 8.30
C MET A 222 7.65 10.28 7.52
N THR A 223 8.22 11.40 7.12
CA THR A 223 9.48 11.44 6.37
C THR A 223 10.52 12.17 7.20
N GLY A 224 11.66 11.55 7.48
CA GLY A 224 12.74 12.14 8.27
C GLY A 224 13.88 12.67 7.41
N ARG A 225 14.53 13.75 7.86
CA ARG A 225 15.83 14.20 7.35
C ARG A 225 16.61 14.89 8.47
N GLY A 226 17.70 14.28 8.91
CA GLY A 226 18.40 14.71 10.13
C GLY A 226 17.47 14.72 11.34
N ASP A 227 17.36 15.86 12.02
CA ASP A 227 16.46 16.08 13.16
C ASP A 227 15.05 16.57 12.75
N LYS A 228 14.79 16.72 11.45
CA LYS A 228 13.53 17.26 10.94
C LYS A 228 12.61 16.19 10.39
N ILE A 229 11.32 16.48 10.46
CA ILE A 229 10.25 15.64 9.96
C ILE A 229 9.39 16.37 8.93
N GLY A 230 8.71 15.56 8.13
CA GLY A 230 7.61 15.90 7.24
C GLY A 230 6.57 14.79 7.25
N ILE A 231 5.45 15.02 6.55
CA ILE A 231 4.37 14.05 6.41
C ILE A 231 4.14 13.76 4.94
N LEU A 232 3.93 12.50 4.61
CA LEU A 232 3.60 11.95 3.32
C LEU A 232 2.26 11.21 3.41
N THR A 233 1.39 11.47 2.44
CA THR A 233 0.06 10.86 2.28
C THR A 233 -0.16 10.55 0.80
N ASP A 234 -1.22 9.83 0.47
CA ASP A 234 -1.64 9.54 -0.91
C ASP A 234 -1.89 10.81 -1.75
N PHE A 235 -2.17 11.93 -1.09
CA PHE A 235 -2.50 13.21 -1.70
C PHE A 235 -1.29 14.13 -1.89
N GLY A 236 -0.19 13.87 -1.20
CA GLY A 236 1.01 14.70 -1.26
C GLY A 236 1.93 14.54 -0.07
N TYR A 237 2.95 15.38 0.00
CA TYR A 237 3.92 15.41 1.08
C TYR A 237 4.21 16.84 1.52
N SER A 238 4.59 17.05 2.77
CA SER A 238 5.07 18.34 3.28
C SER A 238 6.58 18.44 3.17
N ASP A 239 7.10 19.67 3.18
CA ASP A 239 8.53 19.90 3.34
C ASP A 239 9.05 19.25 4.65
N ILE A 240 10.29 18.72 4.64
CA ILE A 240 10.94 18.06 5.79
C ILE A 240 11.74 19.08 6.60
N ILE A 241 11.05 19.99 7.30
CA ILE A 241 11.70 21.02 8.13
C ILE A 241 11.02 21.25 9.49
N TYR A 242 10.12 20.36 9.88
CA TYR A 242 9.37 20.47 11.14
C TYR A 242 10.08 19.71 12.25
N ASP A 243 9.92 20.16 13.49
CA ASP A 243 10.54 19.55 14.66
C ASP A 243 9.63 18.48 15.27
N SER A 244 8.32 18.67 15.16
CA SER A 244 7.32 17.74 15.68
C SER A 244 5.95 17.91 15.00
N TYR A 245 5.03 16.99 15.28
CA TYR A 245 3.64 17.06 14.84
C TYR A 245 2.67 16.67 15.96
N GLU A 246 1.54 17.37 16.04
CA GLU A 246 0.38 16.99 16.85
C GLU A 246 -0.69 16.42 15.94
N ALA A 247 -1.34 15.31 16.33
CA ALA A 247 -2.45 14.72 15.58
C ALA A 247 -3.77 14.98 16.31
N ASP A 248 -4.80 15.40 15.57
CA ASP A 248 -6.18 15.47 16.01
C ASP A 248 -6.97 14.35 15.32
N ASN A 249 -7.08 13.22 16.02
CA ASN A 249 -7.79 12.01 15.58
C ASN A 249 -9.25 12.30 15.23
N SER A 250 -9.92 13.16 16.00
CA SER A 250 -11.34 13.50 15.78
C SER A 250 -11.61 14.22 14.46
N LYS A 251 -10.58 14.83 13.88
CA LYS A 251 -10.69 15.61 12.64
C LYS A 251 -9.83 15.06 11.50
N CYS A 252 -9.09 13.97 11.73
CA CYS A 252 -8.07 13.46 10.81
C CYS A 252 -7.12 14.58 10.32
N THR A 253 -6.65 15.43 11.24
CA THR A 253 -5.74 16.53 10.90
C THR A 253 -4.48 16.48 11.73
N PHE A 254 -3.41 17.07 11.21
CA PHE A 254 -2.16 17.23 11.93
C PHE A 254 -1.72 18.69 11.99
N ARG A 255 -0.89 18.98 12.96
CA ARG A 255 -0.35 20.30 13.19
C ARG A 255 1.16 20.17 13.26
N LEU A 256 1.82 20.71 12.25
CA LEU A 256 3.27 20.64 12.09
C LEU A 256 3.91 21.82 12.82
N ILE A 257 4.87 21.54 13.69
CA ILE A 257 5.45 22.51 14.63
C ILE A 257 6.90 22.76 14.27
N ARG A 258 7.31 24.04 14.31
CA ARG A 258 8.73 24.44 14.27
C ARG A 258 9.08 25.16 15.55
N ASP A 259 10.16 24.78 16.20
CA ASP A 259 10.58 25.33 17.49
C ASP A 259 10.93 26.82 17.40
N ASN A 260 11.48 27.25 16.26
CA ASN A 260 11.80 28.66 16.02
C ASN A 260 10.57 29.55 15.75
N CYS A 261 9.38 28.97 15.58
CA CYS A 261 8.16 29.69 15.25
C CYS A 261 6.98 29.17 16.09
N LYS A 262 6.42 30.00 16.99
CA LYS A 262 5.14 29.70 17.68
C LYS A 262 3.94 29.45 16.74
N ARG A 263 4.12 29.61 15.42
CA ARG A 263 3.14 29.25 14.40
C ARG A 263 3.36 27.82 13.94
N ALA A 264 2.59 26.92 14.52
CA ALA A 264 2.37 25.62 13.92
C ALA A 264 1.49 25.76 12.67
N ARG A 265 1.85 25.07 11.60
CA ARG A 265 1.08 25.03 10.35
C ARG A 265 0.06 23.91 10.47
N ARG A 266 -1.22 24.25 10.33
CA ARG A 266 -2.27 23.24 10.24
C ARG A 266 -2.18 22.63 8.85
N ALA A 267 -1.98 21.33 8.80
CA ALA A 267 -2.07 20.56 7.59
C ALA A 267 -3.13 19.47 7.82
N ASP A 268 -3.91 19.16 6.80
CA ASP A 268 -4.88 18.09 6.90
C ASP A 268 -4.41 16.89 6.10
N TYR A 269 -4.98 15.72 6.40
CA TYR A 269 -4.63 14.48 5.72
C TYR A 269 -4.73 14.57 4.19
N TRP A 270 -5.65 15.40 3.70
CA TRP A 270 -5.89 15.58 2.26
C TRP A 270 -4.94 16.58 1.61
N HIS A 271 -4.32 17.46 2.41
CA HIS A 271 -3.44 18.54 1.99
C HIS A 271 -2.29 18.69 3.00
N PRO A 272 -1.39 17.69 3.10
CA PRO A 272 -0.09 17.93 3.70
C PRO A 272 0.55 19.08 2.92
N ASP A 273 1.08 20.06 3.63
CA ASP A 273 1.43 21.39 3.13
C ASP A 273 2.61 21.38 2.14
N GLY A 274 2.36 20.81 0.97
CA GLY A 274 3.31 20.49 -0.08
C GLY A 274 3.12 21.39 -1.29
N LYS A 275 4.23 21.99 -1.74
CA LYS A 275 4.33 22.94 -2.85
C LYS A 275 3.86 22.45 -4.23
N ASN A 276 3.29 21.24 -4.37
CA ASN A 276 2.87 20.70 -5.67
C ASN A 276 1.46 20.10 -5.74
N SER A 277 0.57 20.34 -4.77
CA SER A 277 -0.85 19.95 -4.89
C SER A 277 -1.64 20.88 -5.84
N ARG A 278 -1.25 20.94 -7.12
CA ARG A 278 -2.15 21.41 -8.19
C ARG A 278 -3.11 20.29 -8.56
N THR A 279 -3.98 19.92 -7.63
CA THR A 279 -5.27 19.32 -7.97
C THR A 279 -6.32 20.03 -7.11
N LYS A 280 -6.80 21.16 -7.63
CA LYS A 280 -7.90 21.93 -7.02
C LYS A 280 -9.17 21.08 -7.05
N TYR A 281 -9.37 20.22 -6.05
CA TYR A 281 -10.68 19.67 -5.76
C TYR A 281 -11.50 20.76 -5.05
N TYR A 282 -12.19 21.59 -5.84
CA TYR A 282 -13.27 22.41 -5.30
C TYR A 282 -14.38 21.47 -4.82
N ARG A 283 -14.41 21.17 -3.53
CA ARG A 283 -15.59 20.60 -2.88
C ARG A 283 -16.67 21.70 -2.87
N LYS A 284 -17.55 21.69 -3.89
CA LYS A 284 -18.80 22.48 -3.85
C LYS A 284 -19.64 21.93 -2.69
N VAL A 285 -19.52 22.56 -1.52
CA VAL A 285 -20.53 22.44 -0.48
C VAL A 285 -21.80 23.06 -1.05
N LYS A 286 -22.79 22.22 -1.40
CA LYS A 286 -24.16 22.68 -1.65
C LYS A 286 -24.71 23.18 -0.31
N THR A 287 -24.56 24.47 -0.04
CA THR A 287 -25.40 25.15 0.93
C THR A 287 -26.78 25.35 0.32
N ASN A 288 -27.79 24.86 1.05
CA ASN A 288 -29.21 24.90 0.71
C ASN A 288 -29.67 26.29 0.25
N ASN A 289 -30.04 26.41 -1.02
CA ASN A 289 -30.82 27.55 -1.50
C ASN A 289 -32.26 27.40 -1.00
N LYS A 290 -32.56 28.00 0.14
CA LYS A 290 -33.88 28.61 0.35
C LYS A 290 -33.94 29.85 -0.51
N VAL A 291 -34.74 29.80 -1.57
CA VAL A 291 -35.18 30.97 -2.32
C VAL A 291 -36.13 31.74 -1.41
N VAL A 292 -35.74 32.95 -1.00
CA VAL A 292 -36.69 33.99 -0.62
C VAL A 292 -36.42 35.17 -1.56
N LYS A 293 -37.37 35.42 -2.46
CA LYS A 293 -37.49 36.66 -3.21
C LYS A 293 -37.93 37.75 -2.23
N ILE A 294 -37.15 38.81 -2.10
CA ILE A 294 -37.35 40.17 -2.66
C ILE A 294 -35.99 40.86 -2.59
#